data_AF-A0A293MX49-F1
#
_entry.id   AF-A0A293MX49-F1
#
_cell.length_a   1.000
_cell.length_b   1.000
_cell.length_c   1.000
_cell.angle_alpha   90.00
_cell.angle_beta   90.00
_cell.angle_gamma   90.00
#
_symmetry.space_group_name_H-M   'P 1'
#
loop_
_entity.id
_entity.type
_entity.pdbx_description
1 polymer ?
#
loop_
_entity_poly.entity_id
_entity_poly.type
_entity_poly.pdbx_seq_one_letter_code
_entity_poly.pdbx_strand_id
1 'polypeptide(L)'
;MNYIRCDDLPVVFTHAVKLEDPKQGNQKVGFLLHNHAGPLLKFPFEPRDLFMLPGTGRVYHPAPDKVGGVGLVRSLLAIEFSKHFVFEKGDPEKSLPTHFSWDGQCYTLTNMLQPRVERFSCWKET
;
A
#
# COMPACT_ATOMS: atom_id res chain seq x y z
N MET A 1 8.43 22.30 15.26
CA MET A 1 7.85 21.38 14.25
C MET A 1 8.55 20.05 14.34
N ASN A 2 7.88 19.00 14.82
CA ASN A 2 8.37 17.62 14.72
C ASN A 2 7.61 16.95 13.57
N TYR A 3 8.25 16.86 12.40
CA TYR A 3 7.75 16.03 11.31
C TYR A 3 8.06 14.57 11.66
N ILE A 4 7.03 13.74 11.70
CA ILE A 4 7.15 12.29 11.90
C ILE A 4 8.09 11.73 10.81
N ARG A 5 9.15 11.05 11.23
CA ARG A 5 10.24 10.57 10.37
C ARG A 5 9.78 9.43 9.47
N CYS A 6 10.25 9.44 8.22
CA CYS A 6 10.10 8.35 7.23
C CYS A 6 10.96 7.10 7.56
N ASP A 7 11.29 6.85 8.83
CA ASP A 7 12.53 6.13 9.20
C ASP A 7 12.50 4.59 9.18
N ASP A 8 11.38 3.89 8.99
CA ASP A 8 11.41 2.42 9.23
C ASP A 8 11.13 1.52 8.01
N LEU A 9 10.78 2.09 6.84
CA LEU A 9 10.59 1.31 5.61
C LEU A 9 11.32 1.97 4.43
N PRO A 10 12.33 1.30 3.82
CA PRO A 10 13.16 1.88 2.76
C PRO A 10 12.42 2.10 1.42
N VAL A 11 11.18 1.62 1.30
CA VAL A 11 10.33 1.81 0.13
C VAL A 11 9.09 2.60 0.52
N VAL A 12 8.99 3.81 -0.03
CA VAL A 12 7.78 4.63 0.05
C VAL A 12 7.18 4.81 -1.34
N PHE A 13 6.01 4.22 -1.56
CA PHE A 13 5.24 4.34 -2.79
C PHE A 13 4.57 5.70 -2.86
N THR A 14 4.83 6.41 -3.95
CA THR A 14 4.46 7.82 -4.12
C THR A 14 3.31 8.00 -5.11
N HIS A 15 3.27 7.16 -6.15
CA HIS A 15 2.28 7.25 -7.24
C HIS A 15 1.86 5.85 -7.67
N ALA A 16 0.58 5.68 -8.01
CA ALA A 16 0.07 4.54 -8.74
C ALA A 16 -0.17 4.93 -10.19
N VAL A 17 0.49 4.26 -11.12
CA VAL A 17 0.42 4.57 -12.56
C VAL A 17 0.08 3.31 -13.33
N LYS A 18 -0.59 3.47 -14.47
CA LYS A 18 -0.75 2.37 -15.42
C LYS A 18 0.26 2.55 -16.54
N LEU A 19 1.16 1.58 -16.71
CA LEU A 19 2.18 1.60 -17.75
C LEU A 19 2.02 0.34 -18.62
N GLU A 20 2.44 0.45 -19.87
CA GLU A 20 2.54 -0.72 -20.75
C GLU A 20 3.67 -1.62 -20.23
N ASP A 21 3.38 -2.91 -20.08
CA ASP A 21 4.40 -3.89 -19.72
C ASP A 21 4.90 -4.57 -21.00
N PRO A 22 6.19 -4.40 -21.38
CA PRO A 22 6.74 -5.03 -22.57
C PRO A 22 6.64 -6.57 -22.56
N LYS A 23 6.37 -7.20 -21.40
CA LYS A 23 6.14 -8.65 -21.27
C LYS A 23 4.68 -9.09 -21.42
N GLN A 24 3.70 -8.19 -21.25
CA GLN A 24 2.26 -8.48 -21.39
C GLN A 24 1.62 -7.84 -22.63
N GLY A 25 2.42 -7.19 -23.50
CA GLY A 25 1.93 -6.53 -24.72
C GLY A 25 1.24 -5.19 -24.44
N ASN A 26 0.28 -4.79 -25.27
CA ASN A 26 -0.42 -3.49 -25.16
C ASN A 26 -1.38 -3.36 -23.96
N GLN A 27 -1.33 -4.28 -22.99
CA GLN A 27 -2.14 -4.19 -21.77
C GLN A 27 -1.44 -3.27 -20.76
N LYS A 28 -2.17 -2.26 -20.28
CA LYS A 28 -1.68 -1.32 -19.26
C LYS A 28 -1.79 -1.99 -17.89
N VAL A 29 -0.65 -2.28 -17.27
CA VAL A 29 -0.55 -2.89 -15.94
C VAL A 29 -0.37 -1.79 -14.89
N GLY A 30 -0.95 -1.98 -13.70
CA GLY A 30 -0.74 -1.09 -12.58
C GLY A 30 0.67 -1.23 -11.99
N PHE A 31 1.33 -0.11 -11.73
CA PHE A 31 2.62 -0.04 -11.07
C PHE A 31 2.60 1.00 -9.95
N LEU A 32 3.31 0.71 -8.87
CA LEU A 32 3.62 1.68 -7.83
C LEU A 32 5.04 2.23 -8.03
N LEU A 33 5.16 3.54 -8.08
CA LEU A 33 6.45 4.24 -8.20
C LEU A 33 6.96 4.64 -6.81
N HIS A 34 8.25 4.46 -6.55
CA HIS A 34 8.85 4.84 -5.27
C HIS A 34 10.05 5.79 -5.43
N ASN A 35 10.46 6.42 -4.33
CA ASN A 35 11.66 7.27 -4.22
C ASN A 35 11.78 8.40 -5.26
N HIS A 36 10.67 8.89 -5.80
CA HIS A 36 10.65 9.94 -6.83
C HIS A 36 11.47 9.67 -8.11
N ALA A 37 11.96 8.43 -8.32
CA ALA A 37 12.76 8.09 -9.50
C ALA A 37 11.90 7.77 -10.74
N GLY A 38 10.61 8.11 -10.69
CA GLY A 38 9.68 7.91 -11.79
C GLY A 38 9.59 6.45 -12.24
N PRO A 39 9.43 6.17 -13.55
CA PRO A 39 9.27 4.82 -14.08
C PRO A 39 10.48 3.90 -13.91
N LEU A 40 11.65 4.42 -13.51
CA LEU A 40 12.87 3.64 -13.31
C LEU A 40 12.76 2.71 -12.09
N LEU A 41 11.99 3.13 -11.09
CA LEU A 41 11.79 2.42 -9.83
C LEU A 41 10.30 2.14 -9.62
N LYS A 42 9.84 1.09 -10.30
CA LYS A 42 8.44 0.66 -10.30
C LYS A 42 8.30 -0.76 -9.75
N PHE A 43 7.26 -0.96 -8.96
CA PHE A 43 6.82 -2.27 -8.48
C PHE A 43 5.47 -2.64 -9.10
N PRO A 44 5.23 -3.91 -9.45
CA PRO A 44 3.90 -4.36 -9.85
C PRO A 44 2.88 -4.02 -8.76
N PHE A 45 1.75 -3.42 -9.17
CA PHE A 45 0.68 -3.10 -8.24
C PHE A 45 -0.19 -4.34 -8.03
N GLU A 46 -0.19 -4.84 -6.79
CA GLU A 46 -1.00 -5.98 -6.35
C GLU A 46 -2.11 -5.46 -5.42
N PRO A 47 -3.29 -5.08 -5.95
CA PRO A 47 -4.36 -4.46 -5.16
C PRO A 47 -4.90 -5.37 -4.05
N ARG A 48 -4.90 -6.69 -4.27
CA ARG A 48 -5.33 -7.71 -3.30
C ARG A 48 -4.43 -7.82 -2.06
N ASP A 49 -3.17 -7.42 -2.19
CA ASP A 49 -2.17 -7.55 -1.12
C ASP A 49 -1.90 -6.20 -0.42
N LEU A 50 -2.72 -5.19 -0.69
CA LEU A 50 -2.74 -3.97 0.09
C LEU A 50 -3.20 -4.26 1.51
N PHE A 51 -2.59 -3.55 2.46
CA PHE A 51 -2.99 -3.61 3.86
C PHE A 51 -3.13 -2.19 4.41
N MET A 52 -4.31 -1.88 4.94
CA MET A 52 -4.53 -0.65 5.69
C MET A 52 -4.44 -0.96 7.18
N LEU A 53 -3.57 -0.24 7.90
CA LEU A 53 -3.50 -0.33 9.35
C LEU A 53 -4.69 0.44 9.97
N PRO A 54 -5.57 -0.23 10.73
CA PRO A 54 -6.68 0.42 11.42
C PRO A 54 -6.17 1.46 12.44
N GLY A 55 -6.97 2.48 12.69
CA GLY A 55 -6.66 3.56 13.64
C GLY A 55 -5.66 4.61 13.12
N THR A 56 -4.80 4.29 12.16
CA THR A 56 -3.85 5.26 11.59
C THR A 56 -4.14 5.63 10.14
N GLY A 57 -4.93 4.81 9.42
CA GLY A 57 -5.18 4.98 7.98
C GLY A 57 -3.93 4.84 7.11
N ARG A 58 -2.86 4.25 7.66
CA ARG A 58 -1.60 4.03 6.92
C ARG A 58 -1.80 2.83 6.01
N VAL A 59 -1.42 2.96 4.74
CA VAL A 59 -1.56 1.88 3.76
C VAL A 59 -0.18 1.33 3.42
N TYR A 60 -0.09 0.02 3.29
CA TYR A 60 1.12 -0.74 3.02
C TYR A 60 0.90 -1.65 1.82
N HIS A 61 1.97 -1.91 1.09
CA HIS A 61 2.00 -2.81 -0.08
C HIS A 61 3.24 -3.72 0.00
N PRO A 62 3.18 -4.97 -0.48
CA PRO A 62 4.32 -5.87 -0.46
C PRO A 62 5.52 -5.27 -1.20
N ALA A 63 6.69 -5.35 -0.57
CA ALA A 63 7.96 -5.00 -1.17
C ALA A 63 8.89 -6.23 -1.13
N PRO A 64 10.01 -6.26 -1.89
CA PRO A 64 10.96 -7.35 -1.80
C PRO A 64 11.49 -7.54 -0.38
N ASP A 65 11.76 -8.79 0.03
CA ASP A 65 12.30 -9.07 1.37
C ASP A 65 13.65 -8.37 1.62
N LYS A 66 14.44 -8.13 0.57
CA LYS A 66 15.70 -7.37 0.61
C LYS A 66 15.55 -5.95 1.18
N VAL A 67 14.35 -5.38 1.11
CA VAL A 67 14.01 -4.03 1.57
C VAL A 67 13.02 -4.07 2.74
N GLY A 68 12.94 -5.20 3.46
CA GLY A 68 12.07 -5.38 4.63
C GLY A 68 10.73 -6.07 4.34
N GLY A 69 10.45 -6.40 3.07
CA GLY A 69 9.27 -7.18 2.69
C GLY A 69 7.95 -6.40 2.66
N VAL A 70 7.97 -5.13 3.05
CA VAL A 70 6.80 -4.25 3.06
C VAL A 70 7.23 -2.82 2.72
N GLY A 71 6.41 -2.12 1.94
CA GLY A 71 6.59 -0.71 1.62
C GLY A 71 5.41 0.12 2.11
N LEU A 72 5.69 1.37 2.46
CA LEU A 72 4.68 2.32 2.91
C LEU A 72 4.10 3.07 1.71
N VAL A 73 2.78 3.26 1.68
CA VAL A 73 2.13 4.17 0.73
C VAL A 73 2.11 5.58 1.31
N ARG A 74 2.63 6.55 0.55
CA ARG A 74 2.63 7.97 0.93
C ARG A 74 1.21 8.43 1.24
N SER A 75 1.04 9.27 2.26
CA SER A 75 -0.26 9.75 2.74
C SER A 75 -1.21 10.24 1.64
N LEU A 76 -0.71 10.99 0.64
CA LEU A 76 -1.54 11.47 -0.47
C LEU A 76 -2.15 10.30 -1.27
N LEU A 77 -1.32 9.33 -1.65
CA LEU A 77 -1.77 8.13 -2.37
C LEU A 77 -2.63 7.23 -1.47
N ALA A 78 -2.35 7.18 -0.16
CA ALA A 78 -3.18 6.46 0.80
C ALA A 78 -4.59 7.06 0.92
N ILE A 79 -4.74 8.39 0.83
CA ILE A 79 -6.05 9.08 0.79
C ILE A 79 -6.79 8.80 -0.52
N GLU A 80 -6.07 8.65 -1.63
CA GLU A 80 -6.69 8.21 -2.89
C GLU A 80 -7.19 6.77 -2.75
N PHE A 81 -6.36 5.88 -2.22
CA PHE A 81 -6.73 4.48 -1.97
C PHE A 81 -7.83 4.32 -0.92
N SER A 82 -7.92 5.19 0.10
CA SER A 82 -8.96 5.12 1.14
C SER A 82 -10.37 5.12 0.58
N LYS A 83 -10.60 5.83 -0.53
CA LYS A 83 -11.89 5.89 -1.25
C LYS A 83 -12.28 4.58 -1.91
N HIS A 84 -11.31 3.69 -2.14
CA HIS A 84 -11.48 2.42 -2.82
C HIS A 84 -11.60 1.23 -1.85
N PHE A 85 -11.28 1.42 -0.57
CA PHE A 85 -11.44 0.39 0.44
C PHE A 85 -12.90 0.24 0.85
N VAL A 86 -13.33 -1.02 1.01
CA VAL A 86 -14.69 -1.39 1.41
C VAL A 86 -14.63 -2.17 2.71
N PHE A 87 -15.51 -1.80 3.65
CA PHE A 87 -15.63 -2.39 4.97
C PHE A 87 -16.99 -3.08 5.06
N GLU A 88 -17.03 -4.40 5.31
CA GLU A 88 -18.30 -5.15 5.34
C GLU A 88 -19.13 -4.89 6.61
N LYS A 89 -18.52 -4.97 7.80
CA LYS A 89 -19.19 -4.75 9.09
C LYS A 89 -18.21 -4.25 10.14
N GLY A 90 -18.47 -3.06 10.67
CA GLY A 90 -17.74 -2.49 11.80
C GLY A 90 -17.42 -1.01 11.63
N ASP A 91 -16.87 -0.41 12.69
CA ASP A 91 -16.37 0.96 12.67
C ASP A 91 -15.13 1.03 11.76
N PRO A 92 -15.13 1.86 10.69
CA PRO A 92 -13.99 1.97 9.77
C PRO A 92 -12.71 2.45 10.45
N GLU A 93 -12.79 3.05 11.65
CA GLU A 93 -11.59 3.42 12.41
C GLU A 93 -10.91 2.21 13.07
N LYS A 94 -11.66 1.13 13.34
CA LYS A 94 -11.17 -0.04 14.10
C LYS A 94 -11.14 -1.32 13.28
N SER A 95 -11.88 -1.35 12.17
CA SER A 95 -12.08 -2.54 11.37
C SER A 95 -11.14 -2.52 10.17
N LEU A 96 -10.60 -3.68 9.82
CA LEU A 96 -9.84 -3.84 8.59
C LEU A 96 -10.78 -3.80 7.38
N PRO A 97 -10.36 -3.18 6.26
CA PRO A 97 -11.11 -3.31 5.02
C PRO A 97 -11.06 -4.76 4.54
N THR A 98 -12.16 -5.23 3.95
CA THR A 98 -12.28 -6.58 3.41
C THR A 98 -12.05 -6.62 1.91
N HIS A 99 -12.37 -5.52 1.21
CA HIS A 99 -12.20 -5.42 -0.22
C HIS A 99 -11.56 -4.10 -0.64
N PHE A 100 -11.00 -4.10 -1.85
CA PHE A 100 -10.43 -2.93 -2.50
C PHE A 100 -10.94 -2.85 -3.94
N SER A 101 -11.60 -1.75 -4.29
CA SER A 101 -12.20 -1.54 -5.61
C SER A 101 -11.28 -0.69 -6.47
N TRP A 102 -10.58 -1.30 -7.44
CA TRP A 102 -9.66 -0.59 -8.33
C TRP A 102 -9.94 -0.92 -9.79
N ASP A 103 -9.99 0.12 -10.61
CA ASP A 103 -10.21 0.01 -12.06
C ASP A 103 -11.48 -0.75 -12.47
N GLY A 104 -12.57 -0.56 -11.71
CA GLY A 104 -13.84 -1.25 -11.95
C GLY A 104 -13.84 -2.73 -11.52
N GLN A 105 -12.74 -3.22 -10.92
CA GLN A 105 -12.65 -4.57 -10.37
C GLN A 105 -12.58 -4.52 -8.83
N CYS A 106 -13.30 -5.44 -8.19
CA CYS A 106 -13.27 -5.62 -6.74
C CYS A 106 -12.30 -6.75 -6.38
N TYR A 107 -11.37 -6.46 -5.47
CA TYR A 107 -10.36 -7.39 -4.99
C TYR A 107 -10.59 -7.69 -3.51
N THR A 108 -10.70 -8.95 -3.14
CA THR A 108 -10.72 -9.36 -1.73
C THR A 108 -9.32 -9.24 -1.16
N LEU A 109 -9.19 -8.53 -0.03
CA LEU A 109 -7.91 -8.27 0.60
C LEU A 109 -7.43 -9.48 1.37
N THR A 110 -6.18 -9.86 1.14
CA THR A 110 -5.56 -11.03 1.76
C THR A 110 -5.06 -10.74 3.17
N ASN A 111 -4.81 -9.46 3.50
CA ASN A 111 -4.26 -8.98 4.78
C ASN A 111 -2.96 -9.70 5.21
N MET A 112 -2.22 -10.32 4.29
CA MET A 112 -1.02 -11.12 4.62
C MET A 112 0.13 -10.29 5.21
N LEU A 113 0.10 -8.97 4.99
CA LEU A 113 1.08 -8.05 5.55
C LEU A 113 0.84 -7.73 7.03
N GLN A 114 -0.32 -8.05 7.58
CA GLN A 114 -0.68 -7.75 8.97
C GLN A 114 0.42 -8.11 9.98
N PRO A 115 0.92 -9.37 10.08
CA PRO A 115 1.95 -9.71 11.06
C PRO A 115 3.28 -8.98 10.83
N ARG A 116 3.59 -8.62 9.57
CA ARG A 116 4.81 -7.86 9.24
C ARG A 116 4.65 -6.40 9.67
N VAL A 117 3.53 -5.77 9.34
CA VAL A 117 3.24 -4.36 9.68
C VAL A 117 3.10 -4.18 11.18
N GLU A 118 2.44 -5.10 11.89
CA GLU A 118 2.34 -5.08 13.35
C GLU A 118 3.72 -5.12 14.01
N ARG A 119 4.68 -5.88 13.47
CA ARG A 119 6.07 -5.91 13.97
C ARG A 119 6.75 -4.53 13.87
N PHE A 120 6.52 -3.78 12.80
CA PHE A 120 7.03 -2.42 12.65
C PHE A 120 6.23 -1.41 13.49
N SER A 121 4.94 -1.67 13.70
CA SER A 121 4.04 -0.79 14.47
C SER A 121 4.14 -1.01 15.98
N CYS A 122 4.79 -2.09 16.44
CA CYS A 122 4.95 -2.44 17.85
C CYS A 122 6.05 -1.63 18.57
N TRP A 123 6.55 -0.53 18.00
CA TRP A 123 7.14 0.55 18.79
C TRP A 123 6.01 1.27 19.51
N LYS A 124 5.44 0.58 20.51
CA LYS A 124 4.51 1.17 21.44
C LYS A 124 5.24 2.29 22.17
N GLU A 125 4.62 3.46 22.13
CA GLU A 125 4.86 4.56 23.08
C GLU A 125 5.14 3.97 24.47
N THR A 126 6.36 4.24 24.96
CA THR A 126 6.80 3.95 26.33
C THR A 126 6.15 4.93 27.29
#